data_AF-A0A8T6NX20-F1
#
_entry.id   AF-A0A8T6NX20-F1
#
_cell.length_a   1.000
_cell.length_b   1.000
_cell.length_c   1.000
_cell.angle_alpha   90.00
_cell.angle_beta   90.00
_cell.angle_gamma   90.00
#
_symmetry.space_group_name_H-M   'P 1'
#
loop_
_entity.id
_entity.type
_entity.pdbx_description
1 polymer ?
#
loop_
_entity_poly.entity_id
_entity_poly.type
_entity_poly.pdbx_seq_one_letter_code
_entity_poly.pdbx_strand_id
1 'polypeptide(L)'
;MFKRMKIGLTVGLLATAAVLFTQTAHAAADVITVVSGPTFALGHSAIAIDENDNPYIAYYSGLGGLALSVCDTPTCTNPIIRELGDLGNSAFYPNVALDSSGNPVIGSQDSSFDQLELVRCTDPTCASSTVTVVDSQGDVGQYASMALDSADRPVFSYYDATNTDLKLAVCNNLTCTNPTIRVLDASGGDVGLYTSIVLDDANRPIISYYDAATPEKLKLAVCNNPTCTNPAITTVDSGAGIGEYTSVTLTPEGLPVISYTGGIDGIYLALCNDRICSNPTIRTLQNIEAAYTSITIGETGYPVVAYYDATNEDLKLAVCTNSSCSNRNIRTLDSGGDVGEYAAIADRAVAYFDNTNLTIKLYRAYRPTLPNAGFDLPLSDWALIGGADNAQLCLTDGCAVALTGDGSTDLIRTTVPVETIPGGLWTLSFEVTGLNIASGGQMGARLEFLEGDATVATANCLAPERGTFDATTVTCPPAAAPSSYDAIRISIGWQNISGGLLFIDDVALDVTN
;
A
#
# COMPACT_ATOMS: atom_id res chain seq x y z
N MET A 1 -2.66 6.74 -89.20
CA MET A 1 -1.69 5.93 -89.98
C MET A 1 -0.30 6.39 -89.59
N PHE A 2 0.54 5.46 -89.09
CA PHE A 2 1.98 5.59 -88.79
C PHE A 2 2.43 6.61 -87.72
N LYS A 3 3.47 6.39 -86.89
CA LYS A 3 4.13 5.20 -86.32
C LYS A 3 5.05 5.78 -85.24
N ARG A 4 5.15 5.07 -84.11
CA ARG A 4 6.03 5.37 -82.97
C ARG A 4 7.51 5.44 -83.37
N MET A 5 8.28 6.27 -82.67
CA MET A 5 9.68 5.99 -82.35
C MET A 5 9.87 6.14 -80.83
N LYS A 6 10.31 5.04 -80.20
CA LYS A 6 10.66 4.92 -78.77
C LYS A 6 12.12 5.33 -78.59
N ILE A 7 12.45 5.99 -77.48
CA ILE A 7 13.66 5.68 -76.70
C ILE A 7 13.25 5.75 -75.23
N GLY A 8 13.48 4.64 -74.51
CA GLY A 8 13.08 4.47 -73.12
C GLY A 8 14.23 4.76 -72.15
N LEU A 9 13.86 5.15 -70.93
CA LEU A 9 14.68 4.94 -69.74
C LEU A 9 13.76 4.32 -68.68
N THR A 10 14.07 3.09 -68.31
CA THR A 10 13.40 2.31 -67.27
C THR A 10 13.88 2.79 -65.91
N VAL A 11 12.96 3.25 -65.06
CA VAL A 11 13.14 3.25 -63.60
C VAL A 11 11.89 2.59 -63.03
N GLY A 12 12.09 1.42 -62.44
CA GLY A 12 11.03 0.63 -61.79
C GLY A 12 10.53 1.35 -60.55
N LEU A 13 9.21 1.48 -60.46
CA LEU A 13 8.47 1.94 -59.30
C LEU A 13 8.58 0.89 -58.19
N LEU A 14 9.22 1.22 -57.07
CA LEU A 14 9.02 0.55 -55.78
C LEU A 14 8.21 1.50 -54.92
N ALA A 15 6.89 1.28 -54.85
CA ALA A 15 6.04 1.95 -53.89
C ALA A 15 6.19 1.22 -52.55
N THR A 16 7.01 1.77 -51.65
CA THR A 16 7.02 1.39 -50.23
C THR A 16 5.83 2.05 -49.56
N ALA A 17 4.81 1.27 -49.23
CA ALA A 17 3.77 1.67 -48.29
C ALA A 17 4.38 1.67 -46.88
N ALA A 18 4.68 2.86 -46.35
CA ALA A 18 4.98 3.01 -44.93
C ALA A 18 3.67 2.89 -44.15
N VAL A 19 3.45 1.75 -43.50
CA VAL A 19 2.41 1.63 -42.48
C VAL A 19 2.96 2.32 -41.23
N LEU A 20 2.48 3.53 -40.96
CA LEU A 20 2.73 4.23 -39.71
C LEU A 20 1.94 3.50 -38.62
N PHE A 21 2.61 2.67 -37.80
CA PHE A 21 2.07 2.29 -36.51
C PHE A 21 2.45 3.39 -35.51
N THR A 22 1.49 4.23 -35.15
CA THR A 22 1.61 5.06 -33.95
C THR A 22 1.50 4.14 -32.75
N GLN A 23 2.64 3.74 -32.18
CA GLN A 23 2.68 3.08 -30.89
C GLN A 23 2.38 4.17 -29.85
N THR A 24 1.13 4.25 -29.38
CA THR A 24 0.82 5.01 -28.18
C THR A 24 1.38 4.22 -26.99
N ALA A 25 2.58 4.59 -26.56
CA ALA A 25 3.01 4.29 -25.20
C ALA A 25 1.96 4.92 -24.27
N HIS A 26 1.03 4.11 -23.75
CA HIS A 26 0.15 4.56 -22.69
C HIS A 26 1.05 4.81 -21.50
N ALA A 27 1.25 6.09 -21.16
CA ALA A 27 1.90 6.46 -19.92
C ALA A 27 1.10 5.81 -18.78
N ALA A 28 1.77 4.93 -18.04
CA ALA A 28 1.40 4.47 -16.73
C ALA A 28 1.03 5.68 -15.85
N ALA A 29 -0.27 5.92 -15.66
CA ALA A 29 -0.77 7.05 -14.90
C ALA A 29 -1.59 6.54 -13.72
N ASP A 30 -1.46 7.23 -12.59
CA ASP A 30 -2.37 7.09 -11.46
C ASP A 30 -3.81 7.29 -11.95
N VAL A 31 -4.74 6.55 -11.35
CA VAL A 31 -6.13 6.53 -11.80
C VAL A 31 -7.02 7.07 -10.70
N ILE A 32 -7.90 8.00 -11.07
CA ILE A 32 -9.02 8.45 -10.24
C ILE A 32 -10.30 7.90 -10.85
N THR A 33 -11.07 7.17 -10.07
CA THR A 33 -12.32 6.54 -10.50
C THR A 33 -13.45 6.93 -9.57
N VAL A 34 -14.62 7.28 -10.13
CA VAL A 34 -15.86 7.43 -9.35
C VAL A 34 -16.41 6.05 -9.02
N VAL A 35 -16.62 5.77 -7.73
CA VAL A 35 -17.00 4.44 -7.25
C VAL A 35 -18.40 4.38 -6.62
N SER A 36 -19.06 5.51 -6.36
CA SER A 36 -20.38 5.55 -5.70
C SER A 36 -21.60 5.28 -6.60
N GLY A 37 -21.40 4.98 -7.89
CA GLY A 37 -22.51 4.75 -8.83
C GLY A 37 -23.32 6.00 -9.17
N PRO A 38 -24.53 5.86 -9.75
CA PRO A 38 -25.36 7.00 -10.16
C PRO A 38 -26.06 7.70 -8.99
N THR A 39 -26.02 7.12 -7.79
CA THR A 39 -26.54 7.75 -6.57
C THR A 39 -25.46 8.66 -5.98
N PHE A 40 -25.86 9.85 -5.54
CA PHE A 40 -24.95 10.74 -4.83
C PHE A 40 -24.55 10.10 -3.49
N ALA A 41 -23.36 10.40 -2.98
CA ALA A 41 -22.89 10.02 -1.66
C ALA A 41 -22.90 11.22 -0.71
N LEU A 42 -22.85 10.96 0.60
CA LEU A 42 -23.00 11.97 1.65
C LEU A 42 -21.78 12.00 2.61
N GLY A 43 -20.57 11.75 2.10
CA GLY A 43 -19.33 12.03 2.83
C GLY A 43 -18.53 10.80 3.24
N HIS A 44 -18.80 10.29 4.44
CA HIS A 44 -17.93 9.33 5.12
C HIS A 44 -17.64 8.08 4.28
N SER A 45 -16.35 7.72 4.21
CA SER A 45 -15.86 6.56 3.47
C SER A 45 -14.84 5.76 4.27
N ALA A 46 -14.79 4.47 4.01
CA ALA A 46 -13.72 3.59 4.46
C ALA A 46 -13.35 2.62 3.34
N ILE A 47 -12.11 2.16 3.35
CA ILE A 47 -11.56 1.27 2.34
C ILE A 47 -10.88 0.06 2.96
N ALA A 48 -11.09 -1.10 2.36
CA ALA A 48 -10.29 -2.30 2.55
C ALA A 48 -9.84 -2.83 1.18
N ILE A 49 -8.71 -3.52 1.14
CA ILE A 49 -8.14 -4.09 -0.08
C ILE A 49 -7.99 -5.59 0.11
N ASP A 50 -8.41 -6.39 -0.87
CA ASP A 50 -8.22 -7.85 -0.86
C ASP A 50 -6.79 -8.27 -1.27
N GLU A 51 -6.51 -9.56 -1.21
CA GLU A 51 -5.22 -10.14 -1.61
C GLU A 51 -4.88 -9.95 -3.11
N ASN A 52 -5.89 -9.67 -3.94
CA ASN A 52 -5.76 -9.41 -5.37
C ASN A 52 -5.68 -7.92 -5.69
N ASP A 53 -5.55 -7.08 -4.67
CA ASP A 53 -5.46 -5.64 -4.76
C ASP A 53 -6.77 -4.94 -5.17
N ASN A 54 -7.91 -5.62 -5.01
CA ASN A 54 -9.22 -5.08 -5.32
C ASN A 54 -9.80 -4.31 -4.12
N PRO A 55 -10.29 -3.07 -4.35
CA PRO A 55 -10.88 -2.28 -3.28
C PRO A 55 -12.32 -2.66 -2.92
N TYR A 56 -12.61 -2.47 -1.64
CA TYR A 56 -13.91 -2.55 -1.00
C TYR A 56 -14.16 -1.26 -0.26
N ILE A 57 -15.14 -0.48 -0.71
CA ILE A 57 -15.33 0.90 -0.25
C ILE A 57 -16.71 1.03 0.36
N ALA A 58 -16.77 1.19 1.68
CA ALA A 58 -18.01 1.44 2.41
C ALA A 58 -18.24 2.95 2.55
N TYR A 59 -19.48 3.41 2.34
CA TYR A 59 -19.80 4.84 2.38
C TYR A 59 -21.25 5.11 2.72
N TYR A 60 -21.55 6.36 3.11
CA TYR A 60 -22.92 6.81 3.32
C TYR A 60 -23.60 7.19 1.98
N SER A 61 -24.62 6.43 1.60
CA SER A 61 -25.37 6.60 0.36
C SER A 61 -26.38 7.74 0.46
N GLY A 62 -26.54 8.51 -0.61
CA GLY A 62 -27.58 9.53 -0.75
C GLY A 62 -29.00 8.98 -0.83
N LEU A 63 -29.17 7.65 -0.86
CA LEU A 63 -30.45 6.99 -0.61
C LEU A 63 -30.82 6.91 0.87
N GLY A 64 -29.92 7.31 1.78
CA GLY A 64 -30.13 7.29 3.22
C GLY A 64 -29.83 5.92 3.82
N GLY A 65 -28.64 5.39 3.57
CA GLY A 65 -28.22 4.06 4.03
C GLY A 65 -26.71 3.82 3.87
N LEU A 66 -26.24 2.67 4.37
CA LEU A 66 -24.88 2.21 4.14
C LEU A 66 -24.78 1.62 2.73
N ALA A 67 -23.79 2.04 1.94
CA ALA A 67 -23.46 1.40 0.68
C ALA A 67 -22.05 0.80 0.71
N LEU A 68 -21.85 -0.22 -0.11
CA LEU A 68 -20.56 -0.86 -0.35
C LEU A 68 -20.32 -0.98 -1.86
N SER A 69 -19.22 -0.40 -2.32
CA SER A 69 -18.68 -0.66 -3.65
C SER A 69 -17.67 -1.79 -3.58
N VAL A 70 -17.98 -2.88 -4.27
CA VAL A 70 -17.13 -4.06 -4.43
C VAL A 70 -16.48 -4.02 -5.81
N CYS A 71 -15.16 -3.89 -5.84
CA CYS A 71 -14.40 -3.84 -7.07
C CYS A 71 -13.88 -5.23 -7.44
N ASP A 72 -13.83 -5.55 -8.73
CA ASP A 72 -13.25 -6.79 -9.28
C ASP A 72 -11.86 -6.56 -9.91
N THR A 73 -11.42 -5.31 -9.91
CA THR A 73 -10.15 -4.85 -10.46
C THR A 73 -9.56 -3.76 -9.57
N PRO A 74 -8.22 -3.61 -9.51
CA PRO A 74 -7.57 -2.58 -8.68
C PRO A 74 -7.95 -1.13 -9.02
N THR A 75 -8.29 -0.86 -10.29
CA THR A 75 -8.73 0.48 -10.75
C THR A 75 -10.20 0.76 -10.52
N CYS A 76 -10.98 -0.27 -10.13
CA CYS A 76 -12.40 -0.19 -9.81
C CYS A 76 -13.27 0.54 -10.85
N THR A 77 -13.13 0.25 -12.14
CA THR A 77 -13.85 0.98 -13.20
C THR A 77 -15.35 0.71 -13.25
N ASN A 78 -15.81 -0.44 -12.74
CA ASN A 78 -17.22 -0.82 -12.73
C ASN A 78 -17.55 -1.59 -11.43
N PRO A 79 -17.59 -0.92 -10.27
CA PRO A 79 -17.89 -1.58 -9.02
C PRO A 79 -19.30 -2.17 -9.01
N ILE A 80 -19.44 -3.28 -8.32
CA ILE A 80 -20.72 -3.80 -7.89
C ILE A 80 -21.13 -3.02 -6.64
N ILE A 81 -22.26 -2.31 -6.70
CA ILE A 81 -22.76 -1.52 -5.57
C ILE A 81 -23.81 -2.33 -4.81
N ARG A 82 -23.69 -2.35 -3.48
CA ARG A 82 -24.62 -2.95 -2.55
C ARG A 82 -25.13 -1.88 -1.61
N GLU A 83 -26.43 -1.67 -1.60
CA GLU A 83 -27.09 -0.95 -0.51
C GLU A 83 -27.33 -1.95 0.62
N LEU A 84 -26.81 -1.63 1.80
CA LEU A 84 -26.75 -2.50 2.97
C LEU A 84 -27.58 -1.89 4.10
N GLY A 85 -28.16 -2.76 4.93
CA GLY A 85 -29.03 -2.35 6.04
C GLY A 85 -30.45 -1.99 5.61
N ASP A 86 -31.22 -1.41 6.52
CA ASP A 86 -32.58 -0.95 6.25
C ASP A 86 -32.53 0.42 5.55
N LEU A 87 -32.96 0.45 4.28
CA LEU A 87 -33.04 1.67 3.47
C LEU A 87 -33.84 2.76 4.20
N GLY A 88 -33.21 3.92 4.45
CA GLY A 88 -33.79 5.04 5.19
C GLY A 88 -33.12 5.34 6.54
N ASN A 89 -32.20 4.49 7.00
CA ASN A 89 -31.39 4.76 8.19
C ASN A 89 -30.09 5.48 7.85
N SER A 90 -29.79 6.55 8.57
CA SER A 90 -28.55 7.29 8.33
C SER A 90 -27.37 6.52 8.91
N ALA A 91 -26.56 5.91 8.03
CA ALA A 91 -25.39 5.12 8.40
C ALA A 91 -24.11 5.98 8.37
N PHE A 92 -23.73 6.53 9.51
CA PHE A 92 -22.56 7.40 9.63
C PHE A 92 -21.32 6.63 10.07
N TYR A 93 -20.15 7.21 9.77
CA TYR A 93 -18.83 6.69 10.15
C TYR A 93 -18.63 5.20 9.80
N PRO A 94 -18.88 4.78 8.53
CA PRO A 94 -18.65 3.41 8.14
C PRO A 94 -17.17 3.07 8.26
N ASN A 95 -16.90 1.84 8.66
CA ASN A 95 -15.58 1.24 8.68
C ASN A 95 -15.67 -0.12 7.99
N VAL A 96 -14.68 -0.51 7.19
CA VAL A 96 -14.70 -1.81 6.49
C VAL A 96 -13.39 -2.55 6.71
N ALA A 97 -13.50 -3.85 6.93
CA ALA A 97 -12.40 -4.80 6.93
C ALA A 97 -12.83 -6.06 6.17
N LEU A 98 -11.87 -6.84 5.70
CA LEU A 98 -12.12 -8.14 5.10
C LEU A 98 -11.75 -9.23 6.08
N ASP A 99 -12.63 -10.22 6.26
CA ASP A 99 -12.28 -11.42 7.02
C ASP A 99 -11.33 -12.33 6.24
N SER A 100 -10.81 -13.38 6.89
CA SER A 100 -9.89 -14.34 6.28
C SER A 100 -10.43 -15.06 5.03
N SER A 101 -11.74 -14.98 4.76
CA SER A 101 -12.37 -15.52 3.55
C SER A 101 -12.61 -14.46 2.47
N GLY A 102 -12.14 -13.23 2.68
CA GLY A 102 -12.35 -12.09 1.80
C GLY A 102 -13.75 -11.48 1.89
N ASN A 103 -14.55 -11.83 2.91
CA ASN A 103 -15.89 -11.28 3.05
C ASN A 103 -15.82 -9.91 3.76
N PRO A 104 -16.54 -8.91 3.25
CA PRO A 104 -16.62 -7.62 3.93
C PRO A 104 -17.33 -7.70 5.28
N VAL A 105 -16.70 -7.10 6.28
CA VAL A 105 -17.21 -6.86 7.61
C VAL A 105 -17.24 -5.35 7.81
N ILE A 106 -18.40 -4.80 8.11
CA ILE A 106 -18.63 -3.35 8.12
C ILE A 106 -19.26 -2.95 9.43
N GLY A 107 -18.71 -1.94 10.08
CA GLY A 107 -19.33 -1.26 11.21
C GLY A 107 -19.81 0.11 10.81
N SER A 108 -20.87 0.57 11.43
CA SER A 108 -21.39 1.92 11.24
C SER A 108 -22.26 2.32 12.42
N GLN A 109 -22.42 3.62 12.62
CA GLN A 109 -23.49 4.14 13.45
C GLN A 109 -24.80 4.15 12.65
N ASP A 110 -25.85 3.55 13.18
CA ASP A 110 -27.21 3.85 12.75
C ASP A 110 -27.73 5.03 13.60
N SER A 111 -27.68 6.24 13.04
CA SER A 111 -28.12 7.44 13.76
C SER A 111 -29.65 7.64 13.73
N SER A 112 -30.41 6.75 13.09
CA SER A 112 -31.88 6.75 13.25
C SER A 112 -32.28 6.10 14.58
N PHE A 113 -31.44 5.18 15.07
CA PHE A 113 -31.64 4.45 16.31
C PHE A 113 -30.55 4.72 17.35
N ASP A 114 -29.63 5.64 17.06
CA ASP A 114 -28.55 6.06 17.96
C ASP A 114 -27.66 4.88 18.41
N GLN A 115 -27.44 3.89 17.53
CA GLN A 115 -26.82 2.61 17.87
C GLN A 115 -25.61 2.26 17.00
N LEU A 116 -24.69 1.44 17.53
CA LEU A 116 -23.59 0.86 16.78
C LEU A 116 -24.03 -0.47 16.15
N GLU A 117 -23.85 -0.60 14.84
CA GLU A 117 -24.22 -1.80 14.09
C GLU A 117 -23.03 -2.47 13.42
N LEU A 118 -23.18 -3.78 13.20
CA LEU A 118 -22.28 -4.62 12.45
C LEU A 118 -23.04 -5.23 11.27
N VAL A 119 -22.58 -4.98 10.05
CA VAL A 119 -22.97 -5.70 8.85
C VAL A 119 -21.88 -6.70 8.51
N ARG A 120 -22.26 -7.96 8.30
CA ARG A 120 -21.34 -9.01 7.88
C ARG A 120 -21.82 -9.67 6.61
N CYS A 121 -21.04 -9.54 5.54
CA CYS A 121 -21.34 -10.16 4.26
C CYS A 121 -21.08 -11.67 4.31
N THR A 122 -21.86 -12.44 3.55
CA THR A 122 -21.73 -13.91 3.49
C THR A 122 -20.77 -14.39 2.41
N ASP A 123 -20.37 -13.49 1.50
CA ASP A 123 -19.50 -13.75 0.37
C ASP A 123 -18.72 -12.48 -0.02
N PRO A 124 -17.63 -12.59 -0.81
CA PRO A 124 -16.82 -11.44 -1.23
C PRO A 124 -17.54 -10.45 -2.14
N THR A 125 -18.71 -10.78 -2.71
CA THR A 125 -19.53 -9.82 -3.49
C THR A 125 -20.61 -9.15 -2.66
N CYS A 126 -20.69 -9.51 -1.38
CA CYS A 126 -21.73 -9.13 -0.45
C CYS A 126 -23.14 -9.26 -1.04
N ALA A 127 -23.45 -10.38 -1.68
CA ALA A 127 -24.79 -10.61 -2.26
C ALA A 127 -25.86 -10.79 -1.17
N SER A 128 -25.45 -11.30 0.00
CA SER A 128 -26.24 -11.26 1.23
C SER A 128 -25.37 -10.86 2.42
N SER A 129 -26.02 -10.33 3.45
CA SER A 129 -25.38 -9.93 4.69
C SER A 129 -26.30 -10.15 5.90
N THR A 130 -25.71 -10.15 7.09
CA THR A 130 -26.43 -10.11 8.37
C THR A 130 -26.13 -8.80 9.07
N VAL A 131 -27.15 -8.17 9.65
CA VAL A 131 -27.01 -6.97 10.49
C VAL A 131 -27.17 -7.36 11.95
N THR A 132 -26.32 -6.84 12.84
CA THR A 132 -26.40 -7.06 14.28
C THR A 132 -26.13 -5.76 15.02
N VAL A 133 -27.00 -5.43 15.98
CA VAL A 133 -26.79 -4.30 16.91
C VAL A 133 -25.72 -4.70 17.93
N VAL A 134 -24.64 -3.92 17.99
CA VAL A 134 -23.48 -4.16 18.85
C VAL A 134 -23.65 -3.47 20.20
N ASP A 135 -24.04 -2.20 20.19
CA ASP A 135 -24.39 -1.40 21.37
C ASP A 135 -25.55 -0.47 21.02
N SER A 136 -26.48 -0.29 21.94
CA SER A 136 -27.69 0.53 21.79
C SER A 136 -28.07 1.27 23.07
N GLN A 137 -27.14 1.36 24.03
CA GLN A 137 -27.39 2.01 25.32
C GLN A 137 -27.01 3.49 25.26
N GLY A 138 -27.96 4.33 24.83
CA GLY A 138 -27.74 5.76 24.56
C GLY A 138 -27.34 6.01 23.10
N ASP A 139 -27.00 7.25 22.77
CA ASP A 139 -26.34 7.66 21.52
C ASP A 139 -24.89 7.21 21.49
N VAL A 140 -24.67 6.10 20.78
CA VAL A 140 -23.40 5.39 20.67
C VAL A 140 -23.05 5.11 19.21
N GLY A 141 -21.76 4.91 18.96
CA GLY A 141 -21.25 4.48 17.64
C GLY A 141 -20.71 5.62 16.79
N GLN A 142 -20.80 6.87 17.24
CA GLN A 142 -20.17 8.00 16.56
C GLN A 142 -18.66 7.79 16.44
N TYR A 143 -18.10 8.16 15.28
CA TYR A 143 -16.68 8.01 14.95
C TYR A 143 -16.15 6.57 15.13
N ALA A 144 -17.00 5.56 14.91
CA ALA A 144 -16.60 4.17 15.09
C ALA A 144 -15.39 3.83 14.21
N SER A 145 -14.50 3.03 14.80
CA SER A 145 -13.39 2.38 14.11
C SER A 145 -13.36 0.92 14.51
N MET A 146 -12.99 0.06 13.57
CA MET A 146 -13.05 -1.39 13.74
C MET A 146 -11.79 -2.06 13.21
N ALA A 147 -11.34 -3.06 13.93
CA ALA A 147 -10.37 -4.03 13.46
C ALA A 147 -10.90 -5.45 13.69
N LEU A 148 -10.43 -6.41 12.90
CA LEU A 148 -10.72 -7.83 13.12
C LEU A 148 -9.57 -8.47 13.88
N ASP A 149 -9.89 -9.27 14.89
CA ASP A 149 -8.89 -10.11 15.55
C ASP A 149 -8.46 -11.27 14.64
N SER A 150 -7.42 -12.01 15.05
CA SER A 150 -6.90 -13.16 14.30
C SER A 150 -7.90 -14.32 14.12
N ALA A 151 -9.11 -14.22 14.68
CA ALA A 151 -10.22 -15.15 14.51
C ALA A 151 -11.42 -14.50 13.79
N ASP A 152 -11.18 -13.41 13.07
CA ASP A 152 -12.15 -12.61 12.31
C ASP A 152 -13.28 -12.00 13.16
N ARG A 153 -13.09 -11.88 14.48
CA ARG A 153 -14.06 -11.27 15.37
C ARG A 153 -13.83 -9.76 15.42
N PRO A 154 -14.89 -8.94 15.26
CA PRO A 154 -14.72 -7.50 15.30
C PRO A 154 -14.36 -6.98 16.69
N VAL A 155 -13.56 -5.93 16.70
CA VAL A 155 -13.28 -5.10 17.88
C VAL A 155 -13.50 -3.66 17.48
N PHE A 156 -14.37 -2.95 18.20
CA PHE A 156 -14.75 -1.58 17.92
C PHE A 156 -14.24 -0.64 19.00
N SER A 157 -13.70 0.50 18.58
CA SER A 157 -13.64 1.70 19.42
C SER A 157 -14.69 2.70 18.91
N TYR A 158 -15.42 3.37 19.80
CA TYR A 158 -16.45 4.34 19.41
C TYR A 158 -16.70 5.37 20.50
N TYR A 159 -17.26 6.50 20.09
CA TYR A 159 -17.72 7.55 20.99
C TYR A 159 -19.13 7.26 21.49
N ASP A 160 -19.34 7.43 22.79
CA ASP A 160 -20.66 7.46 23.44
C ASP A 160 -21.02 8.91 23.70
N ALA A 161 -21.82 9.49 22.80
CA ALA A 161 -22.22 10.90 22.87
C ALA A 161 -23.16 11.18 24.05
N THR A 162 -23.83 10.16 24.57
CA THR A 162 -24.68 10.31 25.77
C THR A 162 -23.86 10.53 27.02
N ASN A 163 -22.76 9.77 27.17
CA ASN A 163 -21.90 9.83 28.34
C ASN A 163 -20.64 10.65 28.12
N THR A 164 -20.39 11.09 26.89
CA THR A 164 -19.19 11.80 26.44
C THR A 164 -17.89 11.00 26.58
N ASP A 165 -17.98 9.68 26.47
CA ASP A 165 -16.90 8.75 26.82
C ASP A 165 -16.35 7.97 25.60
N LEU A 166 -15.10 7.50 25.72
CA LEU A 166 -14.54 6.50 24.80
C LEU A 166 -14.99 5.10 25.24
N LYS A 167 -15.62 4.35 24.34
CA LYS A 167 -16.01 2.95 24.56
C LYS A 167 -15.32 1.99 23.61
N LEU A 168 -15.27 0.74 24.07
CA LEU A 168 -14.75 -0.42 23.35
C LEU A 168 -15.79 -1.55 23.37
N ALA A 169 -16.07 -2.13 22.21
CA ALA A 169 -16.82 -3.38 22.09
C ALA A 169 -15.89 -4.48 21.58
N VAL A 170 -15.74 -5.56 22.34
CA VAL A 170 -14.99 -6.75 21.94
C VAL A 170 -15.98 -7.86 21.63
N CYS A 171 -16.13 -8.23 20.35
CA CYS A 171 -17.06 -9.26 19.93
C CYS A 171 -16.54 -10.65 20.32
N ASN A 172 -17.37 -11.43 20.99
CA ASN A 172 -17.00 -12.78 21.42
C ASN A 172 -17.16 -13.84 20.30
N ASN A 173 -17.81 -13.48 19.20
CA ASN A 173 -18.08 -14.32 18.02
C ASN A 173 -18.17 -13.46 16.75
N LEU A 174 -18.21 -14.12 15.58
CA LEU A 174 -18.21 -13.46 14.26
C LEU A 174 -19.41 -12.54 14.01
N THR A 175 -20.57 -12.88 14.58
CA THR A 175 -21.81 -12.10 14.49
C THR A 175 -21.92 -11.00 15.54
N CYS A 176 -20.92 -10.87 16.41
CA CYS A 176 -20.93 -9.94 17.54
C CYS A 176 -22.17 -10.01 18.45
N THR A 177 -22.73 -11.20 18.68
CA THR A 177 -23.81 -11.35 19.65
C THR A 177 -23.25 -11.33 21.08
N ASN A 178 -23.79 -10.46 21.93
CA ASN A 178 -23.33 -10.22 23.32
C ASN A 178 -21.82 -9.86 23.41
N PRO A 179 -21.41 -8.71 22.85
CA PRO A 179 -20.04 -8.23 22.98
C PRO A 179 -19.71 -7.88 24.43
N THR A 180 -18.42 -7.86 24.75
CA THR A 180 -17.94 -7.22 25.99
C THR A 180 -17.77 -5.74 25.73
N ILE A 181 -18.66 -4.92 26.33
CA ILE A 181 -18.58 -3.47 26.28
C ILE A 181 -17.78 -2.94 27.47
N ARG A 182 -16.87 -1.99 27.21
CA ARG A 182 -16.11 -1.28 28.24
C ARG A 182 -16.07 0.20 27.96
N VAL A 183 -16.21 0.99 29.01
CA VAL A 183 -15.80 2.40 29.01
C VAL A 183 -14.30 2.42 29.28
N LEU A 184 -13.53 2.99 28.36
CA LEU A 184 -12.07 3.03 28.46
C LEU A 184 -11.58 4.33 29.10
N ASP A 185 -12.13 5.47 28.68
CA ASP A 185 -11.83 6.79 29.24
C ASP A 185 -13.14 7.52 29.51
N ALA A 186 -13.31 7.94 30.77
CA ALA A 186 -14.47 8.68 31.26
C ALA A 186 -14.02 9.88 32.12
N SER A 187 -12.90 10.50 31.74
CA SER A 187 -12.33 11.63 32.47
C SER A 187 -13.20 12.89 32.51
N GLY A 188 -14.35 12.88 31.80
CA GLY A 188 -15.33 13.96 31.73
C GLY A 188 -15.04 14.96 30.60
N GLY A 189 -16.10 15.54 30.03
CA GLY A 189 -16.05 16.30 28.77
C GLY A 189 -16.09 15.37 27.55
N ASP A 190 -16.17 15.91 26.33
CA ASP A 190 -16.17 15.10 25.10
C ASP A 190 -14.81 14.41 24.90
N VAL A 191 -14.69 13.18 25.44
CA VAL A 191 -13.51 12.33 25.31
C VAL A 191 -13.84 11.11 24.46
N GLY A 192 -12.99 10.78 23.48
CA GLY A 192 -13.20 9.62 22.62
C GLY A 192 -13.70 9.92 21.21
N LEU A 193 -13.76 11.20 20.85
CA LEU A 193 -14.05 11.65 19.49
C LEU A 193 -12.98 11.16 18.51
N TYR A 194 -13.36 11.00 17.23
CA TYR A 194 -12.46 10.64 16.12
C TYR A 194 -11.56 9.42 16.42
N THR A 195 -12.10 8.42 17.11
CA THR A 195 -11.30 7.27 17.55
C THR A 195 -10.83 6.43 16.36
N SER A 196 -9.62 5.87 16.47
CA SER A 196 -9.03 4.94 15.51
C SER A 196 -8.39 3.79 16.25
N ILE A 197 -8.64 2.56 15.80
CA ILE A 197 -8.19 1.32 16.45
C ILE A 197 -7.32 0.48 15.52
N VAL A 198 -6.25 -0.08 16.10
CA VAL A 198 -5.50 -1.19 15.55
C VAL A 198 -5.32 -2.26 16.61
N LEU A 199 -5.12 -3.51 16.16
CA LEU A 199 -4.77 -4.61 17.05
C LEU A 199 -3.31 -4.97 16.83
N ASP A 200 -2.58 -5.23 17.92
CA ASP A 200 -1.27 -5.86 17.80
C ASP A 200 -1.39 -7.37 17.55
N ASP A 201 -0.26 -8.03 17.29
CA ASP A 201 -0.19 -9.49 17.01
C ASP A 201 -0.80 -10.38 18.11
N ALA A 202 -0.97 -9.84 19.33
CA ALA A 202 -1.62 -10.53 20.44
C ALA A 202 -3.12 -10.19 20.55
N ASN A 203 -3.72 -9.61 19.52
CA ASN A 203 -5.10 -9.12 19.47
C ASN A 203 -5.42 -8.08 20.56
N ARG A 204 -4.43 -7.31 21.01
CA ARG A 204 -4.66 -6.27 22.03
C ARG A 204 -4.94 -4.94 21.34
N PRO A 205 -6.05 -4.26 21.68
CA PRO A 205 -6.35 -2.96 21.09
C PRO A 205 -5.34 -1.86 21.46
N ILE A 206 -5.01 -1.04 20.47
CA ILE A 206 -4.29 0.23 20.56
C ILE A 206 -5.18 1.26 19.87
N ILE A 207 -5.60 2.28 20.62
CA ILE A 207 -6.67 3.19 20.22
C ILE A 207 -6.20 4.63 20.37
N SER A 208 -6.07 5.37 19.27
CA SER A 208 -5.87 6.83 19.31
C SER A 208 -7.22 7.54 19.33
N TYR A 209 -7.37 8.61 20.10
CA TYR A 209 -8.62 9.37 20.17
C TYR A 209 -8.39 10.82 20.57
N TYR A 210 -9.37 11.65 20.24
CA TYR A 210 -9.41 13.06 20.58
C TYR A 210 -10.12 13.28 21.91
N ASP A 211 -9.51 14.12 22.75
CA ASP A 211 -10.08 14.64 24.00
C ASP A 211 -10.22 16.15 23.86
N ALA A 212 -11.46 16.61 23.72
CA ALA A 212 -11.79 18.02 23.50
C ALA A 212 -11.77 18.85 24.80
N ALA A 213 -11.42 18.26 25.95
CA ALA A 213 -11.34 19.00 27.21
C ALA A 213 -10.11 19.92 27.20
N THR A 214 -10.32 21.23 27.35
CA THR A 214 -9.27 22.25 27.23
C THR A 214 -8.13 22.09 28.25
N PRO A 215 -6.84 22.12 27.83
CA PRO A 215 -6.39 22.16 26.44
C PRO A 215 -6.66 20.82 25.76
N GLU A 216 -7.08 20.89 24.50
CA GLU A 216 -7.40 19.73 23.67
C GLU A 216 -6.18 18.80 23.52
N LYS A 217 -6.44 17.51 23.40
CA LYS A 217 -5.39 16.49 23.46
C LYS A 217 -5.61 15.38 22.45
N LEU A 218 -4.50 14.93 21.89
CA LEU A 218 -4.40 13.59 21.32
C LEU A 218 -4.07 12.61 22.46
N LYS A 219 -4.89 11.58 22.63
CA LYS A 219 -4.67 10.51 23.60
C LYS A 219 -4.53 9.15 22.92
N LEU A 220 -3.86 8.23 23.61
CA LEU A 220 -3.68 6.85 23.20
C LEU A 220 -4.06 5.92 24.36
N ALA A 221 -5.01 5.02 24.12
CA ALA A 221 -5.37 3.93 25.02
C ALA A 221 -4.73 2.63 24.52
N VAL A 222 -3.94 1.99 25.38
CA VAL A 222 -3.17 0.78 25.05
C VAL A 222 -3.59 -0.35 25.97
N CYS A 223 -4.28 -1.33 25.40
CA CYS A 223 -4.79 -2.47 26.16
C CYS A 223 -3.67 -3.48 26.45
N ASN A 224 -3.66 -4.00 27.67
CA ASN A 224 -2.70 -5.04 28.09
C ASN A 224 -3.20 -6.47 27.80
N ASN A 225 -4.46 -6.62 27.42
CA ASN A 225 -5.08 -7.89 27.03
C ASN A 225 -6.18 -7.65 25.98
N PRO A 226 -6.61 -8.69 25.23
CA PRO A 226 -7.62 -8.55 24.17
C PRO A 226 -8.97 -8.00 24.62
N THR A 227 -9.34 -8.22 25.89
CA THR A 227 -10.60 -7.70 26.43
C THR A 227 -10.48 -6.29 27.00
N CYS A 228 -9.28 -5.71 27.05
CA CYS A 228 -8.99 -4.38 27.58
C CYS A 228 -9.50 -4.07 29.01
N THR A 229 -9.20 -4.91 30.00
CA THR A 229 -9.69 -4.70 31.39
C THR A 229 -9.09 -3.49 32.12
N ASN A 230 -7.89 -3.03 31.72
CA ASN A 230 -7.21 -1.88 32.30
C ASN A 230 -6.21 -1.30 31.28
N PRO A 231 -6.65 -0.41 30.37
CA PRO A 231 -5.77 0.21 29.41
C PRO A 231 -4.78 1.16 30.09
N ALA A 232 -3.57 1.29 29.52
CA ALA A 232 -2.73 2.43 29.79
C ALA A 232 -3.21 3.60 28.91
N ILE A 233 -3.56 4.73 29.52
CA ILE A 233 -3.96 5.94 28.79
C ILE A 233 -2.83 6.95 28.88
N THR A 234 -2.37 7.41 27.71
CA THR A 234 -1.27 8.37 27.58
C THR A 234 -1.76 9.58 26.79
N THR A 235 -1.45 10.79 27.25
CA THR A 235 -1.53 12.00 26.42
C THR A 235 -0.32 12.01 25.49
N VAL A 236 -0.56 11.90 24.18
CA VAL A 236 0.49 11.86 23.14
C VAL A 236 0.92 13.28 22.79
N ASP A 237 -0.05 14.18 22.64
CA ASP A 237 0.17 15.60 22.36
C ASP A 237 -0.96 16.44 22.97
N SER A 238 -0.71 17.72 23.21
CA SER A 238 -1.71 18.63 23.77
C SER A 238 -1.46 20.07 23.35
N GLY A 239 -2.52 20.79 22.99
CA GLY A 239 -2.46 22.16 22.53
C GLY A 239 -3.81 22.62 22.01
N ALA A 240 -3.93 23.91 21.68
CA ALA A 240 -5.16 24.45 21.12
C ALA A 240 -5.48 23.78 19.78
N GLY A 241 -6.65 23.15 19.65
CA GLY A 241 -7.08 22.48 18.42
C GLY A 241 -6.28 21.23 18.04
N ILE A 242 -5.46 20.68 18.94
CA ILE A 242 -4.63 19.49 18.69
C ILE A 242 -5.40 18.20 18.90
N GLY A 243 -5.32 17.29 17.93
CA GLY A 243 -5.70 15.88 18.08
C GLY A 243 -6.92 15.45 17.28
N GLU A 244 -7.52 16.34 16.49
CA GLU A 244 -8.69 16.00 15.67
C GLU A 244 -8.34 15.02 14.54
N TYR A 245 -9.37 14.29 14.10
CA TYR A 245 -9.29 13.33 12.98
C TYR A 245 -8.14 12.33 13.09
N THR A 246 -7.83 11.85 14.30
CA THR A 246 -6.69 10.96 14.51
C THR A 246 -6.84 9.62 13.80
N SER A 247 -5.74 9.12 13.25
CA SER A 247 -5.65 7.79 12.64
C SER A 247 -4.38 7.11 13.13
N VAL A 248 -4.49 5.85 13.59
CA VAL A 248 -3.36 5.09 14.13
C VAL A 248 -3.05 3.88 13.25
N THR A 249 -1.77 3.61 13.08
CA THR A 249 -1.24 2.36 12.53
C THR A 249 -0.07 1.87 13.39
N LEU A 250 0.43 0.66 13.11
CA LEU A 250 1.61 0.11 13.78
C LEU A 250 2.76 -0.02 12.79
N THR A 251 3.97 0.31 13.23
CA THR A 251 5.18 -0.09 12.50
C THR A 251 5.33 -1.63 12.49
N PRO A 252 6.19 -2.20 11.64
CA PRO A 252 6.52 -3.63 11.69
C PRO A 252 7.00 -4.12 13.07
N GLU A 253 7.58 -3.23 13.88
CA GLU A 253 8.01 -3.52 15.27
C GLU A 253 6.87 -3.42 16.30
N GLY A 254 5.64 -3.11 15.87
CA GLY A 254 4.48 -2.96 16.73
C GLY A 254 4.41 -1.63 17.49
N LEU A 255 5.14 -0.60 17.03
CA LEU A 255 5.11 0.74 17.63
C LEU A 255 4.00 1.59 17.01
N PRO A 256 3.20 2.32 17.81
CA PRO A 256 2.16 3.18 17.25
C PRO A 256 2.73 4.35 16.44
N VAL A 257 2.13 4.61 15.28
CA VAL A 257 2.31 5.82 14.50
C VAL A 257 0.96 6.44 14.27
N ILE A 258 0.82 7.73 14.58
CA ILE A 258 -0.48 8.39 14.62
C ILE A 258 -0.43 9.65 13.76
N SER A 259 -1.29 9.76 12.75
CA SER A 259 -1.55 11.04 12.08
C SER A 259 -2.72 11.74 12.76
N TYR A 260 -2.66 13.06 12.87
CA TYR A 260 -3.69 13.88 13.51
C TYR A 260 -3.57 15.33 13.05
N THR A 261 -4.63 16.12 13.20
CA THR A 261 -4.60 17.54 12.84
C THR A 261 -4.51 18.43 14.08
N GLY A 262 -4.00 19.64 13.87
CA GLY A 262 -3.98 20.72 14.86
C GLY A 262 -4.90 21.86 14.48
N GLY A 263 -6.04 21.57 13.82
CA GLY A 263 -6.89 22.57 13.20
C GLY A 263 -6.12 23.43 12.19
N ILE A 264 -6.02 24.73 12.45
CA ILE A 264 -5.30 25.69 11.59
C ILE A 264 -3.77 25.55 11.65
N ASP A 265 -3.24 24.82 12.65
CA ASP A 265 -1.80 24.77 12.91
C ASP A 265 -1.07 23.74 12.03
N GLY A 266 -1.79 22.78 11.44
CA GLY A 266 -1.20 21.81 10.52
C GLY A 266 -1.72 20.39 10.61
N ILE A 267 -1.15 19.56 9.75
CA ILE A 267 -1.20 18.10 9.82
C ILE A 267 0.07 17.59 10.49
N TYR A 268 -0.09 16.71 11.47
CA TYR A 268 0.97 16.20 12.33
C TYR A 268 1.09 14.68 12.26
N LEU A 269 2.25 14.20 12.68
CA LEU A 269 2.59 12.80 12.81
C LEU A 269 3.30 12.57 14.14
N ALA A 270 2.74 11.73 14.99
CA ALA A 270 3.38 11.23 16.21
C ALA A 270 4.01 9.86 15.93
N LEU A 271 5.33 9.78 16.13
CA LEU A 271 6.11 8.55 16.03
C LEU A 271 6.43 8.07 17.45
N CYS A 272 5.73 7.05 17.94
CA CYS A 272 5.92 6.58 19.30
C CYS A 272 7.22 5.77 19.41
N ASN A 273 8.02 6.08 20.44
CA ASN A 273 9.27 5.36 20.71
C ASN A 273 9.06 4.09 21.56
N ASP A 274 7.86 3.91 22.10
CA ASP A 274 7.44 2.71 22.82
C ASP A 274 5.93 2.45 22.61
N ARG A 275 5.47 1.27 23.03
CA ARG A 275 4.08 0.82 22.82
C ARG A 275 3.02 1.72 23.49
N ILE A 276 3.36 2.38 24.61
CA ILE A 276 2.42 3.26 25.34
C ILE A 276 2.55 4.73 24.92
N CYS A 277 3.41 5.00 23.93
CA CYS A 277 3.72 6.33 23.43
C CYS A 277 4.16 7.32 24.52
N SER A 278 5.04 6.89 25.44
CA SER A 278 5.40 7.70 26.62
C SER A 278 6.15 8.99 26.28
N ASN A 279 6.94 8.96 25.20
CA ASN A 279 7.68 10.11 24.71
C ASN A 279 7.73 10.03 23.17
N PRO A 280 6.68 10.48 22.46
CA PRO A 280 6.65 10.46 21.01
C PRO A 280 7.59 11.49 20.40
N THR A 281 8.00 11.21 19.18
CA THR A 281 8.60 12.20 18.30
C THR A 281 7.51 12.83 17.45
N ILE A 282 7.19 14.11 17.68
CA ILE A 282 6.19 14.83 16.89
C ILE A 282 6.85 15.46 15.64
N ARG A 283 6.16 15.33 14.50
CA ARG A 283 6.54 15.92 13.22
C ARG A 283 5.38 16.70 12.64
N THR A 284 5.60 17.95 12.29
CA THR A 284 4.66 18.68 11.45
C THR A 284 4.89 18.29 10.00
N LEU A 285 3.89 17.68 9.36
CA LEU A 285 3.96 17.32 7.96
C LEU A 285 3.81 18.58 7.09
N GLN A 286 2.83 19.42 7.41
CA GLN A 286 2.57 20.68 6.71
C GLN A 286 1.78 21.64 7.61
N ASN A 287 2.04 22.95 7.50
CA ASN A 287 1.35 24.01 8.25
C ASN A 287 0.20 24.57 7.39
N ILE A 288 -0.92 23.86 7.36
CA ILE A 288 -2.14 24.20 6.61
C ILE A 288 -3.36 23.85 7.46
N GLU A 289 -4.52 24.39 7.09
CA GLU A 289 -5.79 23.88 7.61
C GLU A 289 -6.07 22.52 6.95
N ALA A 290 -5.96 21.44 7.74
CA ALA A 290 -6.13 20.07 7.27
C ALA A 290 -7.19 19.34 8.10
N ALA A 291 -7.89 18.40 7.47
CA ALA A 291 -8.89 17.55 8.11
C ALA A 291 -8.84 16.11 7.57
N TYR A 292 -9.57 15.21 8.23
CA TYR A 292 -9.85 13.85 7.77
C TYR A 292 -8.59 13.07 7.36
N THR A 293 -7.60 13.01 8.25
CA THR A 293 -6.37 12.28 7.97
C THR A 293 -6.56 10.77 8.14
N SER A 294 -5.88 10.01 7.29
CA SER A 294 -5.80 8.55 7.38
C SER A 294 -4.36 8.10 7.10
N ILE A 295 -3.88 7.14 7.88
CA ILE A 295 -2.49 6.67 7.83
C ILE A 295 -2.38 5.18 7.55
N THR A 296 -1.35 4.82 6.80
CA THR A 296 -0.87 3.45 6.67
C THR A 296 0.66 3.41 6.71
N ILE A 297 1.24 2.22 6.82
CA ILE A 297 2.66 2.01 6.58
C ILE A 297 2.82 1.52 5.15
N GLY A 298 3.56 2.28 4.33
CA GLY A 298 3.82 1.93 2.94
C GLY A 298 4.76 0.74 2.82
N GLU A 299 4.90 0.19 1.61
CA GLU A 299 5.76 -0.96 1.29
C GLU A 299 7.24 -0.74 1.70
N THR A 300 7.70 0.51 1.78
CA THR A 300 9.06 0.84 2.25
C THR A 300 9.21 0.81 3.77
N GLY A 301 8.17 0.44 4.52
CA GLY A 301 8.15 0.45 5.98
C GLY A 301 7.98 1.85 6.59
N TYR A 302 7.64 2.86 5.79
CA TYR A 302 7.51 4.25 6.25
C TYR A 302 6.07 4.75 6.23
N PRO A 303 5.72 5.70 7.12
CA PRO A 303 4.37 6.25 7.16
C PRO A 303 3.94 6.93 5.86
N VAL A 304 2.70 6.66 5.46
CA VAL A 304 2.01 7.31 4.35
C VAL A 304 0.69 7.86 4.86
N VAL A 305 0.47 9.16 4.67
CA VAL A 305 -0.66 9.89 5.24
C VAL A 305 -1.45 10.57 4.13
N ALA A 306 -2.71 10.17 3.96
CA ALA A 306 -3.69 10.90 3.15
C ALA A 306 -4.41 11.93 4.04
N TYR A 307 -4.73 13.10 3.48
CA TYR A 307 -5.45 14.15 4.19
C TYR A 307 -6.13 15.13 3.23
N TYR A 308 -7.20 15.76 3.71
CA TYR A 308 -7.86 16.89 3.06
C TYR A 308 -7.12 18.19 3.40
N ASP A 309 -6.73 18.95 2.39
CA ASP A 309 -6.22 20.31 2.55
C ASP A 309 -7.36 21.31 2.34
N ALA A 310 -7.98 21.74 3.43
CA ALA A 310 -9.10 22.69 3.43
C ALA A 310 -8.70 24.09 2.92
N THR A 311 -7.40 24.41 2.87
CA THR A 311 -6.93 25.69 2.34
C THR A 311 -7.06 25.75 0.81
N ASN A 312 -6.86 24.60 0.15
CA ASN A 312 -6.91 24.49 -1.32
C ASN A 312 -8.08 23.63 -1.81
N GLU A 313 -8.83 23.01 -0.91
CA GLU A 313 -9.91 22.06 -1.17
C GLU A 313 -9.41 20.80 -1.93
N ASP A 314 -8.15 20.41 -1.68
CA ASP A 314 -7.44 19.33 -2.39
C ASP A 314 -7.31 18.05 -1.55
N LEU A 315 -7.25 16.89 -2.22
CA LEU A 315 -6.75 15.66 -1.63
C LEU A 315 -5.23 15.62 -1.72
N LYS A 316 -4.55 15.43 -0.59
CA LYS A 316 -3.08 15.35 -0.52
C LYS A 316 -2.59 14.07 0.12
N LEU A 317 -1.34 13.73 -0.22
CA LEU A 317 -0.63 12.55 0.28
C LEU A 317 0.79 12.94 0.70
N ALA A 318 1.11 12.71 1.97
CA ALA A 318 2.47 12.79 2.50
C ALA A 318 3.07 11.38 2.59
N VAL A 319 4.23 11.18 1.97
CA VAL A 319 5.00 9.92 2.01
C VAL A 319 6.33 10.20 2.71
N CYS A 320 6.52 9.64 3.90
CA CYS A 320 7.79 9.73 4.61
C CYS A 320 8.87 8.95 3.86
N THR A 321 10.08 9.49 3.77
CA THR A 321 11.21 8.83 3.09
C THR A 321 12.22 8.21 4.06
N ASN A 322 11.95 8.29 5.36
CA ASN A 322 12.70 7.62 6.41
C ASN A 322 11.82 7.36 7.64
N SER A 323 12.30 6.50 8.55
CA SER A 323 11.57 6.08 9.76
C SER A 323 11.26 7.22 10.74
N SER A 324 12.09 8.27 10.76
CA SER A 324 11.87 9.45 11.62
C SER A 324 10.93 10.51 11.00
N CYS A 325 10.45 10.25 9.78
CA CYS A 325 9.76 11.19 8.91
C CYS A 325 10.36 12.62 8.90
N SER A 326 11.69 12.73 8.98
CA SER A 326 12.36 14.05 8.90
C SER A 326 12.32 14.60 7.47
N ASN A 327 12.26 13.69 6.50
CA ASN A 327 12.09 13.97 5.08
C ASN A 327 10.79 13.30 4.60
N ARG A 328 10.01 14.01 3.81
CA ARG A 328 8.78 13.52 3.21
C ARG A 328 8.53 14.18 1.86
N ASN A 329 7.86 13.44 0.98
CA ASN A 329 7.31 13.97 -0.26
C ASN A 329 5.83 14.23 -0.07
N ILE A 330 5.36 15.42 -0.45
CA ILE A 330 3.94 15.78 -0.42
C ILE A 330 3.47 15.93 -1.87
N ARG A 331 2.35 15.28 -2.19
CA ARG A 331 1.74 15.30 -3.53
C ARG A 331 0.26 15.66 -3.40
N THR A 332 -0.23 16.50 -4.30
CA THR A 332 -1.67 16.64 -4.55
C THR A 332 -2.11 15.47 -5.43
N LEU A 333 -3.11 14.72 -4.98
CA LEU A 333 -3.63 13.56 -5.69
C LEU A 333 -4.83 13.92 -6.56
N ASP A 334 -5.75 14.72 -6.02
CA ASP A 334 -6.90 15.28 -6.73
C ASP A 334 -7.06 16.75 -6.32
N SER A 335 -7.37 17.59 -7.30
CA SER A 335 -7.61 19.03 -7.17
C SER A 335 -8.81 19.47 -8.01
N GLY A 336 -9.66 18.52 -8.41
CA GLY A 336 -10.78 18.70 -9.32
C GLY A 336 -12.05 19.22 -8.64
N GLY A 337 -11.97 20.36 -7.94
CA GLY A 337 -13.03 20.90 -7.08
C GLY A 337 -12.70 20.66 -5.60
N ASP A 338 -13.71 20.76 -4.74
CA ASP A 338 -13.63 20.39 -3.32
C ASP A 338 -13.63 18.87 -3.14
N VAL A 339 -12.43 18.32 -2.94
CA VAL A 339 -12.14 16.89 -2.94
C VAL A 339 -11.21 16.50 -1.80
N GLY A 340 -11.45 15.32 -1.24
CA GLY A 340 -10.54 14.71 -0.25
C GLY A 340 -11.12 14.61 1.15
N GLU A 341 -12.32 15.14 1.40
CA GLU A 341 -13.02 14.93 2.65
C GLU A 341 -13.20 13.43 2.96
N TYR A 342 -13.13 13.08 4.24
CA TYR A 342 -13.23 11.69 4.72
C TYR A 342 -12.28 10.71 4.01
N ALA A 343 -11.05 11.16 3.72
CA ALA A 343 -10.03 10.34 3.10
C ALA A 343 -9.75 9.10 3.97
N ALA A 344 -9.78 7.93 3.33
CA ALA A 344 -9.42 6.66 3.92
C ALA A 344 -8.35 6.00 3.05
N ILE A 345 -7.20 5.66 3.64
CA ILE A 345 -6.10 5.00 2.92
C ILE A 345 -5.98 3.54 3.35
N ALA A 346 -5.81 2.67 2.37
CA ALA A 346 -5.38 1.29 2.57
C ALA A 346 -4.41 0.92 1.46
N ASP A 347 -3.24 0.41 1.84
CA ASP A 347 -2.14 0.14 0.92
C ASP A 347 -1.82 1.40 0.06
N ARG A 348 -2.02 1.34 -1.26
CA ARG A 348 -1.71 2.40 -2.23
C ARG A 348 -2.97 3.03 -2.83
N ALA A 349 -4.11 2.82 -2.19
CA ALA A 349 -5.40 3.34 -2.59
C ALA A 349 -5.94 4.33 -1.55
N VAL A 350 -6.56 5.40 -2.03
CA VAL A 350 -7.26 6.38 -1.18
C VAL A 350 -8.69 6.49 -1.66
N ALA A 351 -9.65 6.09 -0.82
CA ALA A 351 -11.06 6.43 -1.01
C ALA A 351 -11.34 7.79 -0.37
N TYR A 352 -12.14 8.62 -1.01
CA TYR A 352 -12.45 9.96 -0.52
C TYR A 352 -13.75 10.50 -1.09
N PHE A 353 -14.31 11.49 -0.41
CA PHE A 353 -15.48 12.23 -0.87
C PHE A 353 -15.07 13.40 -1.76
N ASP A 354 -15.79 13.52 -2.86
CA ASP A 354 -15.82 14.71 -3.70
C ASP A 354 -17.11 15.46 -3.38
N ASN A 355 -16.97 16.55 -2.63
CA ASN A 355 -18.08 17.38 -2.19
C ASN A 355 -18.67 18.22 -3.34
N THR A 356 -17.86 18.52 -4.36
CA THR A 356 -18.33 19.25 -5.56
C THR A 356 -19.32 18.42 -6.37
N ASN A 357 -19.04 17.13 -6.54
CA ASN A 357 -19.86 16.22 -7.35
C ASN A 357 -20.79 15.33 -6.50
N LEU A 358 -20.65 15.37 -5.17
CA LEU A 358 -21.34 14.50 -4.22
C LEU A 358 -21.13 13.02 -4.55
N THR A 359 -19.88 12.62 -4.76
CA THR A 359 -19.51 11.23 -5.13
C THR A 359 -18.37 10.70 -4.27
N ILE A 360 -18.30 9.38 -4.11
CA ILE A 360 -17.08 8.73 -3.62
C ILE A 360 -16.16 8.47 -4.80
N LYS A 361 -14.91 8.89 -4.67
CA LYS A 361 -13.83 8.63 -5.60
C LYS A 361 -12.79 7.71 -4.97
N LEU A 362 -12.08 7.01 -5.83
CA LEU A 362 -10.93 6.19 -5.51
C LEU A 362 -9.74 6.73 -6.30
N TYR A 363 -8.69 7.15 -5.60
CA TYR A 363 -7.36 7.32 -6.17
C TYR A 363 -6.60 6.00 -6.01
N ARG A 364 -6.01 5.52 -7.10
CA ARG A 364 -5.13 4.36 -7.11
C ARG A 364 -3.79 4.73 -7.74
N ALA A 365 -2.71 4.58 -6.96
CA ALA A 365 -1.38 4.74 -7.51
C ALA A 365 -1.09 3.61 -8.52
N TYR A 366 -0.52 3.97 -9.68
CA TYR A 366 -0.25 2.99 -10.71
C TYR A 366 0.72 1.90 -10.24
N ARG A 367 0.41 0.64 -10.60
CA ARG A 367 1.31 -0.50 -10.50
C ARG A 367 1.75 -0.88 -11.91
N PRO A 368 3.06 -0.86 -12.25
CA PRO A 368 3.53 -1.47 -13.48
C PRO A 368 3.27 -2.98 -13.40
N THR A 369 2.12 -3.40 -13.91
CA THR A 369 1.91 -4.81 -14.21
C THR A 369 2.64 -5.08 -15.51
N LEU A 370 3.77 -5.79 -15.43
CA LEU A 370 4.33 -6.41 -16.63
C LEU A 370 3.28 -7.42 -17.12
N PRO A 371 2.74 -7.29 -18.33
CA PRO A 371 1.71 -8.20 -18.79
C PRO A 371 2.30 -9.62 -18.88
N ASN A 372 1.66 -10.57 -18.19
CA ASN A 372 1.90 -12.02 -18.32
C ASN A 372 1.48 -12.59 -19.69
N ALA A 373 1.34 -11.75 -20.73
CA ALA A 373 0.93 -12.17 -22.05
C ALA A 373 2.17 -12.35 -22.93
N GLY A 374 2.50 -13.61 -23.24
CA GLY A 374 3.47 -13.94 -24.28
C GLY A 374 3.13 -13.21 -25.57
N PHE A 375 4.01 -12.28 -25.96
CA PHE A 375 3.94 -11.58 -27.23
C PHE A 375 4.73 -12.40 -28.26
N ASP A 376 4.03 -13.26 -29.02
CA ASP A 376 4.56 -13.83 -30.26
C ASP A 376 4.57 -12.73 -31.33
N LEU A 377 5.74 -12.16 -31.63
CA LEU A 377 5.95 -11.39 -32.86
C LEU A 377 6.70 -12.25 -33.89
N PRO A 378 6.24 -12.32 -35.16
CA PRO A 378 6.82 -13.20 -36.16
C PRO A 378 8.22 -12.74 -36.59
N LEU A 379 9.17 -13.66 -36.51
CA LEU A 379 10.56 -13.52 -36.98
C LEU A 379 10.63 -13.52 -38.52
N SER A 380 10.38 -12.39 -39.15
CA SER A 380 10.86 -12.15 -40.52
C SER A 380 11.00 -10.67 -40.80
N ASP A 381 12.16 -10.11 -40.44
CA ASP A 381 12.92 -9.11 -41.21
C ASP A 381 13.85 -8.31 -40.27
N TRP A 382 14.96 -8.94 -39.86
CA TRP A 382 16.08 -8.24 -39.25
C TRP A 382 17.20 -8.13 -40.28
N ALA A 383 17.38 -6.92 -40.82
CA ALA A 383 18.60 -6.54 -41.50
C ALA A 383 19.63 -6.10 -40.45
N LEU A 384 20.71 -6.87 -40.34
CA LEU A 384 21.86 -6.57 -39.51
C LEU A 384 22.58 -5.31 -40.04
N ILE A 385 22.52 -4.18 -39.32
CA ILE A 385 23.48 -3.08 -39.46
C ILE A 385 23.86 -2.59 -38.05
N GLY A 386 24.89 -3.22 -37.47
CA GLY A 386 25.86 -2.65 -36.53
C GLY A 386 25.40 -1.95 -35.25
N GLY A 387 25.68 -2.60 -34.10
CA GLY A 387 25.98 -1.95 -32.82
C GLY A 387 24.86 -1.96 -31.79
N ALA A 388 24.63 -3.11 -31.15
CA ALA A 388 23.75 -3.24 -30.00
C ALA A 388 24.49 -2.78 -28.74
N ASP A 389 24.14 -1.62 -28.20
CA ASP A 389 24.37 -1.22 -26.80
C ASP A 389 23.31 -0.16 -26.44
N ASN A 390 22.68 -0.36 -25.28
CA ASN A 390 21.75 0.51 -24.55
C ASN A 390 20.26 0.13 -24.61
N ALA A 391 19.83 -0.62 -23.60
CA ALA A 391 18.53 -0.43 -22.96
C ALA A 391 18.76 -0.27 -21.45
N GLN A 392 18.44 0.91 -20.90
CA GLN A 392 18.37 1.18 -19.47
C GLN A 392 16.93 0.92 -18.97
N LEU A 393 16.78 0.28 -17.81
CA LEU A 393 15.56 0.34 -16.99
C LEU A 393 15.91 0.09 -15.51
N CYS A 394 15.43 0.94 -14.60
CA CYS A 394 15.39 0.74 -13.13
C CYS A 394 13.91 0.53 -12.71
N LEU A 395 13.54 -0.22 -11.66
CA LEU A 395 13.70 0.11 -10.22
C LEU A 395 13.36 -1.06 -9.26
N THR A 396 13.96 -0.94 -8.07
CA THR A 396 13.57 -1.28 -6.66
C THR A 396 13.35 -2.69 -6.13
N ASP A 397 13.09 -3.73 -6.92
CA ASP A 397 13.10 -5.12 -6.39
C ASP A 397 13.78 -6.08 -7.37
N GLY A 398 15.11 -6.15 -7.31
CA GLY A 398 15.93 -7.32 -7.66
C GLY A 398 15.63 -8.11 -8.96
N CYS A 399 15.03 -7.52 -9.99
CA CYS A 399 14.77 -8.20 -11.26
C CYS A 399 15.70 -7.67 -12.36
N ALA A 400 16.60 -8.52 -12.84
CA ALA A 400 17.33 -8.29 -14.09
C ALA A 400 16.64 -9.06 -15.22
N VAL A 401 16.32 -8.38 -16.32
CA VAL A 401 15.88 -9.03 -17.57
C VAL A 401 17.10 -9.16 -18.48
N ALA A 402 17.46 -10.39 -18.84
CA ALA A 402 18.42 -10.63 -19.90
C ALA A 402 17.66 -10.89 -21.21
N LEU A 403 17.88 -10.06 -22.23
CA LEU A 403 17.49 -10.40 -23.60
C LEU A 403 18.58 -11.30 -24.17
N THR A 404 18.26 -12.56 -24.44
CA THR A 404 19.14 -13.42 -25.23
C THR A 404 19.03 -13.01 -26.71
N GLY A 405 20.16 -13.00 -27.42
CA GLY A 405 20.24 -12.57 -28.82
C GLY A 405 19.51 -13.47 -29.84
N ASP A 406 18.67 -14.39 -29.37
CA ASP A 406 17.79 -15.28 -30.12
C ASP A 406 16.30 -14.89 -30.04
N GLY A 407 15.94 -13.88 -29.24
CA GLY A 407 14.59 -13.34 -29.18
C GLY A 407 13.66 -13.96 -28.13
N SER A 408 14.17 -14.73 -27.16
CA SER A 408 13.41 -15.12 -25.96
C SER A 408 13.60 -14.16 -24.79
N THR A 409 12.57 -14.03 -23.94
CA THR A 409 12.60 -13.34 -22.65
C THR A 409 12.50 -14.38 -21.53
N ASP A 410 13.57 -14.59 -20.77
CA ASP A 410 13.57 -15.52 -19.63
C ASP A 410 13.59 -14.74 -18.31
N LEU A 411 12.77 -15.19 -17.34
CA LEU A 411 12.58 -14.55 -16.05
C LEU A 411 13.58 -15.11 -15.02
N ILE A 412 14.42 -14.27 -14.44
CA ILE A 412 15.34 -14.66 -13.36
C ILE A 412 14.76 -14.20 -12.02
N ARG A 413 14.46 -15.14 -11.12
CA ARG A 413 13.93 -14.86 -9.78
C ARG A 413 15.00 -15.15 -8.73
N THR A 414 15.62 -14.12 -8.17
CA THR A 414 16.66 -14.35 -7.16
C THR A 414 16.04 -14.57 -5.78
N THR A 415 16.38 -15.68 -5.14
CA THR A 415 16.18 -15.89 -3.70
C THR A 415 17.57 -16.10 -3.14
N VAL A 416 18.08 -15.19 -2.32
CA VAL A 416 19.47 -15.27 -1.82
C VAL A 416 19.47 -15.67 -0.34
N PRO A 417 19.71 -16.95 -0.01
CA PRO A 417 20.21 -17.32 1.30
C PRO A 417 21.75 -17.22 1.28
N VAL A 418 22.33 -16.22 1.96
CA VAL A 418 23.78 -16.18 2.23
C VAL A 418 24.03 -16.92 3.55
N GLU A 419 24.45 -18.19 3.48
CA GLU A 419 24.95 -18.90 4.66
C GLU A 419 26.46 -18.67 4.81
N THR A 420 26.89 -18.14 5.96
CA THR A 420 28.31 -18.00 6.30
C THR A 420 28.82 -19.26 6.99
N ILE A 421 29.89 -19.88 6.47
CA ILE A 421 30.64 -20.93 7.18
C ILE A 421 31.96 -20.32 7.67
N PRO A 422 32.29 -20.40 8.98
CA PRO A 422 33.58 -19.95 9.47
C PRO A 422 34.71 -20.79 8.85
N GLY A 423 35.54 -20.18 8.00
CA GLY A 423 36.86 -20.72 7.65
C GLY A 423 37.06 -21.33 6.26
N GLY A 424 36.16 -21.13 5.28
CA GLY A 424 36.51 -21.37 3.88
C GLY A 424 35.35 -21.75 2.98
N LEU A 425 35.34 -21.09 1.80
CA LEU A 425 34.34 -21.14 0.71
C LEU A 425 33.01 -20.46 1.03
N TRP A 426 32.67 -19.46 0.21
CA TRP A 426 31.37 -18.80 0.20
C TRP A 426 30.53 -19.46 -0.87
N THR A 427 29.31 -19.86 -0.51
CA THR A 427 28.37 -20.49 -1.42
C THR A 427 27.18 -19.56 -1.59
N LEU A 428 26.98 -19.06 -2.81
CA LEU A 428 25.80 -18.30 -3.17
C LEU A 428 24.87 -19.23 -3.95
N SER A 429 23.65 -19.41 -3.45
CA SER A 429 22.61 -20.16 -4.13
C SER A 429 21.60 -19.18 -4.69
N PHE A 430 21.27 -19.30 -5.97
CA PHE A 430 20.16 -18.58 -6.58
C PHE A 430 19.40 -19.53 -7.50
N GLU A 431 18.08 -19.39 -7.53
CA GLU A 431 17.22 -20.16 -8.43
C GLU A 431 17.11 -19.40 -9.76
N VAL A 432 17.33 -20.09 -10.87
CA VAL A 432 17.12 -19.53 -12.21
C VAL A 432 16.19 -20.49 -12.90
N THR A 433 14.97 -20.06 -13.21
CA THR A 433 13.99 -20.90 -13.88
C THR A 433 13.87 -20.51 -15.34
N GLY A 434 14.05 -21.47 -16.24
CA GLY A 434 13.72 -21.30 -17.67
C GLY A 434 14.83 -20.71 -18.57
N LEU A 435 16.07 -20.59 -18.11
CA LEU A 435 17.16 -20.01 -18.91
C LEU A 435 17.76 -21.02 -19.90
N ASN A 436 17.52 -20.85 -21.21
CA ASN A 436 18.06 -21.74 -22.24
C ASN A 436 19.27 -21.12 -22.95
N ILE A 437 20.48 -21.31 -22.39
CA ILE A 437 21.70 -20.75 -22.99
C ILE A 437 22.09 -21.57 -24.23
N ALA A 438 21.83 -21.04 -25.42
CA ALA A 438 22.31 -21.63 -26.66
C ALA A 438 23.85 -21.70 -26.69
N SER A 439 24.37 -22.91 -26.49
CA SER A 439 25.75 -23.36 -26.72
C SER A 439 26.87 -22.51 -26.08
N GLY A 440 27.27 -22.86 -24.86
CA GLY A 440 28.67 -22.73 -24.41
C GLY A 440 29.02 -21.56 -23.47
N GLY A 441 28.04 -20.85 -22.92
CA GLY A 441 28.22 -19.82 -21.89
C GLY A 441 28.45 -20.35 -20.48
N GLN A 442 29.13 -19.59 -19.61
CA GLN A 442 29.24 -19.90 -18.17
C GLN A 442 28.68 -18.74 -17.33
N MET A 443 27.76 -19.05 -16.42
CA MET A 443 27.21 -18.06 -15.48
C MET A 443 28.21 -17.75 -14.36
N GLY A 444 28.21 -16.50 -13.88
CA GLY A 444 29.01 -16.06 -12.75
C GLY A 444 28.36 -14.93 -11.96
N ALA A 445 28.93 -14.66 -10.79
CA ALA A 445 28.58 -13.53 -9.96
C ALA A 445 29.85 -12.76 -9.57
N ARG A 446 29.73 -11.45 -9.38
CA ARG A 446 30.77 -10.60 -8.83
C ARG A 446 30.26 -10.03 -7.51
N LEU A 447 31.05 -10.20 -6.47
CA LEU A 447 30.82 -9.64 -5.15
C LEU A 447 31.74 -8.44 -4.98
N GLU A 448 31.19 -7.31 -4.55
CA GLU A 448 31.93 -6.11 -4.14
C GLU A 448 31.63 -5.83 -2.66
N PHE A 449 32.67 -5.85 -1.82
CA PHE A 449 32.56 -5.51 -0.41
C PHE A 449 32.72 -4.00 -0.26
N LEU A 450 31.80 -3.34 0.44
CA LEU A 450 31.73 -1.89 0.57
C LEU A 450 31.96 -1.45 2.02
N GLU A 451 32.69 -0.34 2.19
CA GLU A 451 32.77 0.43 3.44
C GLU A 451 32.28 1.85 3.10
N GLY A 452 31.08 2.20 3.54
CA GLY A 452 30.29 3.28 2.92
C GLY A 452 30.05 3.01 1.43
N ASP A 453 30.39 3.97 0.56
CA ASP A 453 30.23 3.87 -0.90
C ASP A 453 31.45 3.31 -1.64
N ALA A 454 32.54 2.98 -0.92
CA ALA A 454 33.81 2.59 -1.53
C ALA A 454 33.97 1.06 -1.58
N THR A 455 34.30 0.52 -2.76
CA THR A 455 34.65 -0.90 -2.92
C THR A 455 36.01 -1.21 -2.32
N VAL A 456 36.03 -1.98 -1.24
CA VAL A 456 37.24 -2.37 -0.50
C VAL A 456 37.79 -3.73 -0.92
N ALA A 457 36.96 -4.63 -1.46
CA ALA A 457 37.39 -5.91 -2.02
C ALA A 457 36.42 -6.43 -3.09
N THR A 458 36.89 -7.32 -3.98
CA THR A 458 36.04 -7.95 -4.99
C THR A 458 36.32 -9.45 -5.14
N ALA A 459 35.28 -10.24 -5.41
CA ALA A 459 35.40 -11.68 -5.68
C ALA A 459 34.54 -12.07 -6.88
N ASN A 460 35.11 -12.82 -7.82
CA ASN A 460 34.38 -13.36 -8.97
C ASN A 460 34.09 -14.85 -8.72
N CYS A 461 32.82 -15.20 -8.75
CA CYS A 461 32.29 -16.53 -8.47
C CYS A 461 31.76 -17.13 -9.79
N LEU A 462 32.00 -18.41 -10.03
CA LEU A 462 31.61 -19.08 -11.28
C LEU A 462 30.77 -20.33 -11.00
N ALA A 463 29.75 -20.54 -11.84
CA ALA A 463 28.98 -21.78 -11.83
C ALA A 463 29.88 -22.96 -12.23
N PRO A 464 29.67 -24.16 -11.66
CA PRO A 464 30.55 -25.31 -11.89
C PRO A 464 30.48 -25.90 -13.31
N GLU A 465 29.35 -25.76 -14.03
CA GLU A 465 29.15 -26.31 -15.37
C GLU A 465 28.56 -25.28 -16.36
N ARG A 466 28.56 -25.59 -17.67
CA ARG A 466 27.96 -24.77 -18.76
C ARG A 466 26.69 -25.46 -19.27
N GLY A 467 25.52 -24.81 -19.26
CA GLY A 467 24.28 -25.43 -19.76
C GLY A 467 22.98 -24.69 -19.44
N THR A 468 21.85 -25.39 -19.56
CA THR A 468 20.51 -25.00 -19.08
C THR A 468 20.44 -25.18 -17.57
N PHE A 469 19.89 -24.21 -16.85
CA PHE A 469 19.86 -24.21 -15.40
C PHE A 469 18.43 -24.02 -14.89
N ASP A 470 18.00 -24.91 -14.00
CA ASP A 470 16.76 -24.75 -13.22
C ASP A 470 17.04 -24.35 -11.75
N ALA A 471 18.29 -24.46 -11.30
CA ALA A 471 18.82 -23.92 -10.04
C ALA A 471 20.36 -23.98 -10.10
N THR A 472 21.08 -22.90 -9.77
CA THR A 472 22.55 -22.88 -9.86
C THR A 472 23.18 -22.35 -8.59
N THR A 473 24.05 -23.18 -8.01
CA THR A 473 24.95 -22.75 -6.95
C THR A 473 26.24 -22.25 -7.56
N VAL A 474 26.64 -21.03 -7.22
CA VAL A 474 27.90 -20.43 -7.65
C VAL A 474 28.84 -20.41 -6.47
N THR A 475 30.01 -21.04 -6.65
CA THR A 475 31.05 -21.07 -5.63
C THR A 475 32.04 -19.95 -5.86
N CYS A 476 32.26 -19.14 -4.84
CA CYS A 476 33.29 -18.12 -4.86
C CYS A 476 34.63 -18.74 -4.45
N PRO A 477 35.73 -18.44 -5.15
CA PRO A 477 37.06 -18.80 -4.65
C PRO A 477 37.24 -18.19 -3.25
N PRO A 478 38.07 -18.79 -2.38
CA PRO A 478 38.39 -18.23 -1.08
C PRO A 478 39.18 -16.92 -1.29
N ALA A 479 38.47 -15.84 -1.55
CA ALA A 479 38.98 -14.49 -1.45
C ALA A 479 39.07 -14.18 0.04
N ALA A 480 40.19 -13.58 0.46
CA ALA A 480 40.29 -13.02 1.80
C ALA A 480 39.25 -11.90 1.91
N ALA A 481 38.10 -12.20 2.51
CA ALA A 481 37.16 -11.16 2.88
C ALA A 481 37.90 -10.16 3.79
N PRO A 482 37.77 -8.84 3.56
CA PRO A 482 38.42 -7.85 4.40
C PRO A 482 37.93 -8.00 5.84
N SER A 483 38.77 -7.62 6.81
CA SER A 483 38.45 -7.76 8.24
C SER A 483 37.27 -6.88 8.70
N SER A 484 36.83 -5.92 7.86
CA SER A 484 35.68 -5.04 8.09
C SER A 484 35.08 -4.60 6.74
N TYR A 485 33.75 -4.56 6.66
CA TYR A 485 32.92 -4.02 5.57
C TYR A 485 31.48 -3.87 6.10
N ASP A 486 30.69 -2.96 5.54
CA ASP A 486 29.32 -2.65 6.01
C ASP A 486 28.24 -3.20 5.08
N ALA A 487 28.56 -3.38 3.79
CA ALA A 487 27.62 -3.90 2.80
C ALA A 487 28.31 -4.78 1.75
N ILE A 488 27.53 -5.63 1.09
CA ILE A 488 27.98 -6.40 -0.08
C ILE A 488 27.06 -6.08 -1.26
N ARG A 489 27.66 -5.64 -2.37
CA ARG A 489 26.99 -5.52 -3.66
C ARG A 489 27.24 -6.79 -4.49
N ILE A 490 26.17 -7.33 -5.06
CA ILE A 490 26.22 -8.54 -5.90
C ILE A 490 25.80 -8.17 -7.32
N SER A 491 26.65 -8.47 -8.29
CA SER A 491 26.37 -8.33 -9.72
C SER A 491 26.35 -9.70 -10.37
N ILE A 492 25.30 -10.05 -11.10
CA ILE A 492 25.21 -11.35 -11.80
C ILE A 492 25.54 -11.12 -13.27
N GLY A 493 26.30 -12.03 -13.87
CA GLY A 493 26.78 -11.90 -15.22
C GLY A 493 27.05 -13.22 -15.92
N TRP A 494 27.40 -13.13 -17.20
CA TRP A 494 27.70 -14.29 -18.03
C TRP A 494 29.00 -14.09 -18.81
N GLN A 495 29.77 -15.19 -18.94
CA GLN A 495 30.94 -15.27 -19.80
C GLN A 495 30.58 -15.90 -21.14
N ASN A 496 30.86 -15.13 -22.19
CA ASN A 496 30.73 -15.54 -23.57
C ASN A 496 31.98 -16.31 -24.06
N ILE A 497 31.88 -17.10 -25.14
CA ILE A 497 32.98 -17.96 -25.66
C ILE A 497 34.22 -17.14 -26.07
N SER A 498 34.07 -15.84 -26.34
CA SER A 498 35.13 -14.89 -26.70
C SER A 498 35.80 -14.17 -25.52
N GLY A 499 35.47 -14.52 -24.27
CA GLY A 499 36.19 -14.07 -23.07
C GLY A 499 35.77 -12.72 -22.49
N GLY A 500 34.68 -12.11 -22.98
CA GLY A 500 34.07 -10.92 -22.38
C GLY A 500 33.10 -11.29 -21.23
N LEU A 501 33.18 -10.53 -20.14
CA LEU A 501 32.24 -10.57 -19.01
C LEU A 501 31.27 -9.39 -19.12
N LEU A 502 29.97 -9.66 -19.14
CA LEU A 502 28.92 -8.65 -18.97
C LEU A 502 28.22 -8.91 -17.64
N PHE A 503 28.21 -7.91 -16.75
CA PHE A 503 27.49 -7.93 -15.47
C PHE A 503 26.35 -6.94 -15.53
N ILE A 504 25.22 -7.30 -14.93
CA ILE A 504 24.09 -6.40 -14.68
C ILE A 504 24.07 -6.17 -13.16
N ASP A 505 24.26 -4.91 -12.73
CA ASP A 505 24.07 -4.45 -11.34
C ASP A 505 22.54 -4.34 -11.07
N ASP A 506 21.93 -4.52 -9.90
CA ASP A 506 22.24 -4.12 -8.52
C ASP A 506 21.44 -4.97 -7.50
N VAL A 507 22.12 -5.63 -6.55
CA VAL A 507 21.54 -5.96 -5.22
C VAL A 507 22.56 -5.56 -4.15
N ALA A 508 22.19 -4.66 -3.25
CA ALA A 508 22.99 -4.26 -2.09
C ALA A 508 22.38 -4.88 -0.82
N LEU A 509 23.15 -5.72 -0.13
CA LEU A 509 22.81 -6.28 1.17
C LEU A 509 23.56 -5.51 2.24
N ASP A 510 22.82 -4.86 3.14
CA ASP A 510 23.36 -4.27 4.37
C ASP A 510 23.72 -5.41 5.33
N VAL A 511 24.98 -5.44 5.79
CA VAL A 511 25.51 -6.49 6.66
C VAL A 511 25.71 -5.90 8.05
N THR A 512 24.61 -5.53 8.69
CA THR A 512 24.59 -5.27 10.13
C THR A 512 24.18 -6.55 10.87
N ASN A 513 25.03 -6.97 11.82
CA ASN A 513 24.98 -8.23 12.58
C ASN A 513 23.59 -8.70 13.02
#